data_AF-A0A414Q7M5-F1
#
_entry.id   AF-A0A414Q7M5-F1
#
_cell.length_a   1.000
_cell.length_b   1.000
_cell.length_c   1.000
_cell.angle_alpha   90.00
_cell.angle_beta   90.00
_cell.angle_gamma   90.00
#
_symmetry.space_group_name_H-M   'P 1'
#
loop_
_entity.id
_entity.type
_entity.pdbx_description
1 polymer ?
#
loop_
_entity_poly.entity_id
_entity_poly.type
_entity_poly.pdbx_seq_one_letter_code
_entity_poly.pdbx_strand_id
1 'polypeptide(L)'
;MKNNLLRMGYVMVSRALLQEICEKKGAACCEEEAFLRVLTNVNFKPAVVFCNGAGVQCARGESVITFMGWADIFGWTRARTRRFFDRCFAAGLIERVPGCCPSH
;
A
#
# COMPACT_ATOMS: atom_id res chain seq x y z
N MET A 1 29.58 6.78 -5.24
CA MET A 1 29.43 6.59 -3.78
C MET A 1 27.97 6.18 -3.52
N LYS A 2 27.70 4.90 -3.27
CA LYS A 2 26.36 4.47 -2.81
C LYS A 2 26.27 4.90 -1.35
N ASN A 3 25.64 6.04 -1.12
CA ASN A 3 25.60 6.69 0.18
C ASN A 3 25.09 5.73 1.26
N ASN A 4 25.74 5.79 2.42
CA ASN A 4 25.43 5.11 3.67
C ASN A 4 24.09 5.59 4.27
N LEU A 5 23.02 5.69 3.46
CA LEU A 5 21.68 6.10 3.90
C LEU A 5 21.16 5.19 5.03
N LEU A 6 21.54 3.92 5.01
CA LEU A 6 21.22 2.96 6.07
C LEU A 6 21.84 3.31 7.44
N ARG A 7 22.88 4.15 7.48
CA ARG A 7 23.51 4.63 8.73
C ARG A 7 22.88 5.90 9.29
N MET A 8 22.00 6.56 8.55
CA MET A 8 21.37 7.82 8.98
C MET A 8 20.24 7.61 10.01
N GLY A 9 19.88 6.35 10.31
CA GLY A 9 18.76 6.03 11.18
C GLY A 9 17.42 6.37 10.53
N TYR A 10 16.34 6.26 11.30
CA TYR A 10 14.98 6.58 10.85
C TYR A 10 14.20 7.33 11.93
N VAL A 11 13.25 8.16 11.50
CA VAL A 11 12.32 8.88 12.36
C VAL A 11 10.94 8.26 12.24
N MET A 12 10.30 8.01 13.38
CA MET A 12 8.92 7.54 13.43
C MET A 12 7.97 8.67 13.01
N VAL A 13 7.10 8.40 12.04
CA VAL A 13 6.05 9.32 11.59
C VAL A 13 4.70 8.66 11.81
N SER A 14 3.73 9.40 12.37
CA SER A 14 2.39 8.86 12.60
C SER A 14 1.66 8.66 11.28
N ARG A 15 0.91 7.56 11.16
CA ARG A 15 0.05 7.30 10.00
C ARG A 15 -1.00 8.39 9.81
N ALA A 16 -1.54 8.91 10.91
CA ALA A 16 -2.53 10.00 10.89
C ALA A 16 -1.97 11.25 10.18
N LEU A 17 -0.73 11.64 10.48
CA LEU A 17 -0.09 12.78 9.83
C LEU A 17 0.13 12.53 8.34
N LEU A 18 0.63 11.36 7.96
CA LEU A 18 0.83 11.01 6.55
C LEU A 18 -0.50 10.98 5.78
N GLN A 19 -1.57 10.48 6.42
CA GLN A 19 -2.90 10.44 5.84
C GLN A 19 -3.45 11.85 5.62
N GLU A 20 -3.34 12.75 6.60
CA GLU A 20 -3.77 14.14 6.47
C GLU A 20 -3.02 14.87 5.33
N ILE A 21 -1.71 14.63 5.19
CA ILE A 21 -0.90 15.19 4.09
C ILE A 21 -1.39 14.66 2.73
N CYS A 22 -1.72 13.37 2.63
CA CYS A 22 -2.20 12.75 1.39
C CYS A 22 -3.61 13.25 1.02
N GLU A 23 -4.53 13.31 1.97
CA GLU A 23 -5.92 13.74 1.75
C GLU A 23 -6.01 15.19 1.23
N LYS A 24 -5.15 16.08 1.74
CA LYS A 24 -5.06 17.48 1.28
C LYS A 24 -4.64 17.64 -0.18
N LYS A 25 -3.89 16.69 -0.74
CA LYS A 25 -3.35 16.76 -2.12
C LYS A 25 -4.29 16.21 -3.19
N GLY A 26 -5.34 15.48 -2.82
CA GLY A 26 -6.23 14.80 -3.76
C GLY A 26 -5.57 13.55 -4.35
N ALA A 27 -5.44 13.47 -5.67
CA ALA A 27 -4.80 12.34 -6.35
C ALA A 27 -3.29 12.31 -6.11
N ALA A 28 -2.72 11.11 -5.96
CA ALA A 28 -1.28 10.94 -5.73
C ALA A 28 -0.49 11.45 -6.95
N CYS A 29 0.48 12.33 -6.73
CA CYS A 29 1.19 12.97 -7.84
C CYS A 29 2.23 12.04 -8.50
N CYS A 30 2.80 11.11 -7.74
CA CYS A 30 3.85 10.19 -8.18
C CYS A 30 3.70 8.78 -7.55
N GLU A 31 4.55 7.84 -7.97
CA GLU A 31 4.56 6.47 -7.45
C GLU A 31 5.02 6.40 -5.99
N GLU A 32 5.92 7.29 -5.58
CA GLU A 32 6.39 7.38 -4.18
C GLU A 32 5.26 7.82 -3.25
N GLU A 33 4.44 8.79 -3.67
CA GLU A 33 3.25 9.20 -2.90
C GLU A 33 2.22 8.07 -2.83
N ALA A 34 1.99 7.36 -3.95
CA ALA A 34 1.12 6.18 -3.94
C ALA A 34 1.65 5.09 -3.00
N PHE A 35 2.96 4.89 -2.95
CA PHE A 35 3.59 3.95 -2.02
C PHE A 35 3.41 4.37 -0.55
N LEU A 36 3.53 5.66 -0.23
CA LEU A 36 3.19 6.16 1.11
C LEU A 36 1.72 5.89 1.46
N ARG A 37 0.80 6.05 0.50
CA ARG A 37 -0.62 5.70 0.69
C ARG A 37 -0.82 4.21 0.91
N VAL A 38 -0.02 3.33 0.29
CA VAL A 38 -0.02 1.89 0.64
C VAL A 38 0.36 1.73 2.10
N LEU A 39 1.48 2.30 2.54
CA LEU A 39 1.96 2.17 3.92
C LEU A 39 0.98 2.68 4.97
N THR A 40 0.15 3.69 4.65
CA THR A 40 -0.87 4.20 5.58
C THR A 40 -2.14 3.35 5.61
N ASN A 41 -2.49 2.67 4.51
CA ASN A 41 -3.75 1.92 4.37
C ASN A 41 -3.64 0.40 4.53
N VAL A 42 -2.43 -0.17 4.47
CA VAL A 42 -2.23 -1.59 4.82
C VAL A 42 -2.57 -1.84 6.29
N ASN A 43 -2.92 -3.07 6.62
CA ASN A 43 -3.43 -3.42 7.92
C ASN A 43 -2.41 -3.11 9.05
N PHE A 44 -2.84 -2.38 10.07
CA PHE A 44 -1.96 -1.97 11.17
C PHE A 44 -1.72 -3.09 12.19
N LYS A 45 -2.73 -3.94 12.40
CA LYS A 45 -2.69 -5.09 13.30
C LYS A 45 -3.40 -6.27 12.63
N PRO A 46 -3.01 -7.52 12.92
CA PRO A 46 -3.69 -8.68 12.35
C PRO A 46 -5.20 -8.61 12.57
N ALA A 47 -5.96 -8.90 11.51
CA ALA A 47 -7.41 -8.90 11.53
C ALA A 47 -7.97 -9.97 10.58
N VAL A 48 -9.16 -10.47 10.89
CA VAL A 48 -9.93 -11.32 9.96
C VAL A 48 -10.79 -10.41 9.10
N VAL A 49 -10.62 -10.51 7.79
CA VAL A 49 -11.37 -9.76 6.78
C VAL A 49 -12.15 -10.74 5.93
N PHE A 50 -13.36 -10.37 5.50
CA PHE A 50 -14.20 -11.25 4.69
C PHE A 50 -14.04 -10.91 3.20
N CYS A 51 -13.50 -11.86 2.44
CA CYS A 51 -13.39 -11.77 0.99
C CYS A 51 -14.33 -12.82 0.37
N ASN A 52 -15.34 -12.39 -0.39
CA ASN A 52 -16.35 -13.27 -1.00
C ASN A 52 -17.03 -14.22 0.03
N GLY A 53 -17.28 -13.74 1.24
CA GLY A 53 -17.89 -14.52 2.32
C GLY A 53 -16.95 -15.48 3.05
N ALA A 54 -15.71 -15.66 2.57
CA ALA A 54 -14.68 -16.42 3.27
C ALA A 54 -13.86 -15.49 4.18
N GLY A 55 -13.62 -15.92 5.42
CA GLY A 55 -12.73 -15.23 6.35
C GLY A 55 -11.27 -15.44 5.94
N VAL A 56 -10.56 -14.35 5.70
CA VAL A 56 -9.13 -14.30 5.36
C VAL A 56 -8.37 -13.65 6.50
N GLN A 57 -7.27 -14.28 6.93
CA GLN A 57 -6.34 -13.66 7.87
C GLN A 57 -5.53 -12.62 7.12
N CYS A 58 -5.63 -11.36 7.54
CA CYS A 58 -4.85 -10.26 7.01
C CYS A 58 -3.86 -9.81 8.10
N ALA A 59 -2.59 -10.14 7.93
CA ALA A 59 -1.55 -9.81 8.90
C ALA A 59 -1.21 -8.31 8.88
N ARG A 60 -0.38 -7.88 9.84
CA ARG A 60 0.17 -6.52 9.84
C ARG A 60 0.97 -6.30 8.55
N GLY A 61 0.69 -5.20 7.85
CA GLY A 61 1.36 -4.84 6.60
C GLY A 61 0.70 -5.41 5.35
N GLU A 62 -0.24 -6.35 5.50
CA GLU A 62 -1.01 -6.90 4.37
C GLU A 62 -2.23 -6.01 4.06
N SER A 63 -2.83 -6.20 2.89
CA SER A 63 -4.09 -5.56 2.53
C SER A 63 -4.90 -6.44 1.61
N VAL A 64 -6.21 -6.52 1.82
CA VAL A 64 -7.14 -7.18 0.89
C VAL A 64 -7.88 -6.18 0.00
N ILE A 65 -7.49 -4.89 0.03
CA ILE A 65 -8.12 -3.83 -0.75
C ILE A 65 -7.96 -4.16 -2.24
N THR A 66 -9.07 -4.15 -2.97
CA THR A 66 -9.05 -4.46 -4.40
C THR A 66 -8.27 -3.40 -5.19
N PHE A 67 -7.80 -3.74 -6.41
CA PHE A 67 -7.19 -2.73 -7.29
C PHE A 67 -8.09 -1.53 -7.60
N MET A 68 -9.42 -1.69 -7.51
CA MET A 68 -10.35 -0.56 -7.60
C MET A 68 -10.31 0.29 -6.33
N GLY A 69 -10.37 -0.32 -5.15
CA GLY A 69 -10.26 0.42 -3.90
C GLY A 69 -8.93 1.18 -3.78
N TRP A 70 -7.84 0.58 -4.26
CA TRP A 70 -6.55 1.28 -4.36
C TRP A 70 -6.57 2.42 -5.39
N ALA A 71 -7.28 2.26 -6.50
CA ALA A 71 -7.44 3.33 -7.49
C ALA A 71 -8.18 4.53 -6.89
N ASP A 72 -9.19 4.29 -6.06
CA ASP A 72 -9.91 5.33 -5.33
C ASP A 72 -8.99 6.04 -4.32
N ILE A 73 -8.21 5.27 -3.53
CA ILE A 73 -7.23 5.82 -2.56
C ILE A 73 -6.15 6.67 -3.25
N PHE A 74 -5.71 6.27 -4.45
CA PHE A 74 -4.69 6.99 -5.20
C PHE A 74 -5.25 8.14 -6.04
N GLY A 75 -6.57 8.18 -6.27
CA GLY A 75 -7.17 9.07 -7.26
C GLY A 75 -6.71 8.76 -8.70
N TRP A 76 -6.48 7.48 -9.01
CA TRP A 76 -5.94 7.01 -10.29
C TRP A 76 -6.94 6.13 -11.04
N THR A 77 -6.64 5.82 -12.30
CA THR A 77 -7.37 4.77 -13.02
C THR A 77 -6.94 3.38 -12.56
N ARG A 78 -7.85 2.39 -12.62
CA ARG A 78 -7.53 0.98 -12.33
C ARG A 78 -6.30 0.48 -13.09
N ALA A 79 -6.16 0.87 -14.37
CA ALA A 79 -5.04 0.46 -15.21
C ALA A 79 -3.71 1.01 -14.71
N ARG A 80 -3.67 2.28 -14.30
CA ARG A 80 -2.47 2.91 -13.71
C ARG A 80 -2.12 2.24 -12.38
N THR A 81 -3.12 2.04 -11.51
CA THR A 81 -2.94 1.37 -10.21
C THR A 81 -2.39 -0.04 -10.37
N ARG A 82 -2.91 -0.83 -11.31
CA ARG A 82 -2.40 -2.18 -11.57
C ARG A 82 -0.94 -2.17 -12.03
N ARG A 83 -0.58 -1.28 -12.96
CA ARG A 83 0.81 -1.12 -13.43
C ARG A 83 1.76 -0.74 -12.30
N PHE A 84 1.33 0.12 -11.38
CA PHE A 84 2.10 0.49 -10.19
C PHE A 84 2.40 -0.75 -9.33
N PHE A 85 1.38 -1.53 -8.97
CA PHE A 85 1.60 -2.75 -8.19
C PHE A 85 2.45 -3.77 -8.94
N ASP A 86 2.24 -3.98 -10.24
CA ASP A 86 3.07 -4.88 -11.06
C ASP A 86 4.56 -4.47 -11.02
N ARG A 87 4.86 -3.16 -11.01
CA ARG A 87 6.23 -2.64 -10.83
C ARG A 87 6.75 -2.88 -9.42
N CYS A 88 5.94 -2.64 -8.38
CA CYS A 88 6.32 -2.91 -6.99
C CYS A 88 6.64 -4.39 -6.76
N PHE A 89 5.84 -5.30 -7.33
CA PHE A 89 6.09 -6.74 -7.26
C PHE A 89 7.39 -7.11 -7.98
N ALA A 90 7.59 -6.60 -9.21
CA ALA A 90 8.82 -6.87 -9.97
C ALA A 90 10.09 -6.34 -9.28
N ALA A 91 9.97 -5.23 -8.55
CA ALA A 91 11.07 -4.63 -7.80
C ALA A 91 11.28 -5.22 -6.38
N GLY A 92 10.38 -6.11 -5.93
CA GLY A 92 10.42 -6.66 -4.57
C GLY A 92 10.09 -5.64 -3.47
N LEU A 93 9.39 -4.55 -3.80
CA LEU A 93 8.95 -3.54 -2.82
C LEU A 93 7.67 -3.96 -2.07
N ILE A 94 6.84 -4.75 -2.74
CA ILE A 94 5.61 -5.34 -2.22
C ILE A 94 5.62 -6.80 -2.66
N GLU A 95 5.08 -7.68 -1.83
CA GLU A 95 4.91 -9.10 -2.14
C GLU A 95 3.41 -9.41 -2.25
N ARG A 96 3.06 -10.39 -3.10
CA ARG A 96 1.68 -10.90 -3.16
C ARG A 96 1.50 -11.91 -2.05
N VAL A 97 0.41 -11.78 -1.30
CA VAL A 97 0.10 -12.77 -0.27
C VAL A 97 -0.47 -14.02 -0.96
N PRO A 98 0.08 -15.22 -0.70
CA PRO A 98 -0.48 -16.45 -1.27
C PRO A 98 -1.93 -16.66 -0.83
N GLY A 99 -2.83 -16.88 -1.79
CA GLY A 99 -4.24 -17.14 -1.48
C GLY A 99 -5.18 -16.99 -2.66
N CYS A 100 -6.48 -17.04 -2.37
CA CYS A 100 -7.55 -16.92 -3.37
C CYS A 100 -7.98 -15.47 -3.64
N CYS A 101 -7.37 -14.49 -2.98
CA CYS A 101 -7.67 -13.06 -3.15
C CYS A 101 -6.59 -12.44 -4.06
N PRO A 102 -6.90 -12.10 -5.33
CA PRO A 102 -5.89 -11.60 -6.28
C PRO A 102 -5.29 -10.23 -5.92
N SER A 103 -5.92 -9.52 -4.99
CA SER A 103 -5.48 -8.21 -4.50
C SER A 103 -4.84 -8.26 -3.12
N HIS A 104 -4.63 -9.46 -2.57
CA HIS A 104 -3.94 -9.69 -1.30
C HIS A 104 -2.44 -9.79 -1.50
#